data_AF-A0A380CW07-F1
#
_entry.id   AF-A0A380CW07-F1
#
_cell.length_a   1.000
_cell.length_b   1.000
_cell.length_c   1.000
_cell.angle_alpha   90.00
_cell.angle_beta   90.00
_cell.angle_gamma   90.00
#
_symmetry.space_group_name_H-M   'P 1'
#
loop_
_entity.id
_entity.type
_entity.pdbx_description
1 polymer ?
#
loop_
_entity_poly.entity_id
_entity_poly.type
_entity_poly.pdbx_seq_one_letter_code
_entity_poly.pdbx_strand_id
1 'polypeptide(L)'
;MQSLVAKIYKMHQQNISFRSYRRLLLSENKWRASKDGIHADLIDFGKETSVPYAILLDELLEFIDDVVDGLGCRTEVEYARQIVKMGTGADRQLMVFNETGDIKKVVDYMICETEKSVL
;
A
#
# COMPACT_ATOMS: atom_id res chain seq x y z
N MET A 1 6.10 -7.68 3.12
CA MET A 1 7.42 -7.06 3.42
C MET A 1 8.56 -7.97 2.95
N GLN A 2 8.47 -9.28 3.18
CA GLN A 2 9.40 -10.32 2.75
C GLN A 2 9.77 -10.26 1.25
N SER A 3 8.81 -10.05 0.34
CA SER A 3 9.08 -10.05 -1.11
C SER A 3 9.98 -8.89 -1.55
N LEU A 4 9.82 -7.70 -0.95
CA LEU A 4 10.72 -6.57 -1.20
C LEU A 4 12.14 -6.86 -0.72
N VAL A 5 12.29 -7.44 0.47
CA VAL A 5 13.60 -7.81 1.01
C VAL A 5 14.26 -8.86 0.12
N ALA A 6 13.52 -9.90 -0.30
CA ALA A 6 14.01 -10.93 -1.21
C ALA A 6 14.44 -10.35 -2.56
N LYS A 7 13.64 -9.44 -3.14
CA LYS A 7 13.95 -8.78 -4.41
C LYS A 7 15.22 -7.93 -4.31
N ILE A 8 15.34 -7.11 -3.26
CA ILE A 8 16.52 -6.27 -3.03
C ILE A 8 17.77 -7.15 -2.83
N TYR A 9 17.66 -8.24 -2.07
CA TYR A 9 18.77 -9.19 -1.88
C TYR A 9 19.20 -9.84 -3.20
N LYS A 10 18.24 -10.29 -4.03
CA LYS A 10 18.49 -10.85 -5.36
C LYS A 10 19.24 -9.87 -6.26
N MET A 11 18.82 -8.60 -6.27
CA MET A 11 19.49 -7.54 -7.04
C MET A 11 20.90 -7.24 -6.53
N HIS A 12 21.10 -7.25 -5.20
CA HIS A 12 22.42 -7.06 -4.61
C HIS A 12 23.41 -8.16 -5.04
N GLN A 13 22.95 -9.43 -5.11
CA GLN A 13 23.75 -10.54 -5.64
C GLN A 13 24.14 -10.36 -7.11
N GLN A 14 23.39 -9.53 -7.84
CA GLN A 14 23.65 -9.17 -9.24
C GLN A 14 24.43 -7.85 -9.39
N ASN A 15 24.96 -7.28 -8.29
CA ASN A 15 25.62 -5.97 -8.24
C ASN A 15 24.74 -4.80 -8.71
N ILE A 16 23.43 -4.92 -8.59
CA ILE A 16 22.48 -3.83 -8.90
C ILE A 16 22.10 -3.12 -7.59
N SER A 17 22.16 -1.79 -7.58
CA SER A 17 21.80 -0.95 -6.44
C SER A 17 20.89 0.21 -6.85
N PHE A 18 20.20 0.81 -5.87
CA PHE A 18 19.31 1.94 -6.09
C PHE A 18 19.99 3.27 -5.77
N ARG A 19 19.50 4.34 -6.43
CA ARG A 19 19.89 5.70 -6.09
C ARG A 19 19.46 6.01 -4.65
N SER A 20 20.37 6.61 -3.88
CA SER A 20 20.06 7.15 -2.56
C SER A 20 19.34 8.50 -2.70
N TYR A 21 18.18 8.62 -2.07
CA TYR A 21 17.42 9.87 -2.00
C TYR A 21 17.54 10.51 -0.62
N ARG A 22 17.52 11.84 -0.59
CA ARG A 22 17.51 12.59 0.67
C ARG A 22 16.25 12.26 1.46
N ARG A 23 16.38 12.12 2.78
CA ARG A 23 15.25 11.80 3.68
C ARG A 23 14.06 12.75 3.53
N LEU A 24 14.32 14.03 3.26
CA LEU A 24 13.29 15.05 3.02
C LEU A 24 12.34 14.65 1.88
N LEU A 25 12.86 14.08 0.79
CA LEU A 25 12.06 13.63 -0.35
C LEU A 25 11.17 12.43 0.02
N LEU A 26 11.69 11.51 0.82
CA LEU A 26 10.92 10.36 1.31
C LEU A 26 9.82 10.79 2.29
N SER A 27 10.07 11.83 3.10
CA SER A 27 9.08 12.37 4.04
C SER A 27 7.87 12.96 3.33
N GLU A 28 8.04 13.58 2.16
CA GLU A 28 6.93 14.12 1.37
C GLU A 28 5.95 13.02 0.92
N ASN A 29 6.46 11.95 0.30
CA ASN A 29 5.60 10.83 -0.11
C ASN A 29 4.95 10.14 1.10
N LYS A 30 5.63 10.07 2.25
CA LYS A 30 5.02 9.58 3.49
C LYS A 30 3.86 10.44 3.94
N TRP A 31 4.03 11.77 3.92
CA TRP A 31 2.97 12.69 4.32
C TRP A 31 1.74 12.56 3.40
N ARG A 32 1.95 12.51 2.08
CA ARG A 32 0.88 12.31 1.09
C ARG A 32 0.11 11.01 1.33
N ALA A 33 0.83 9.90 1.52
CA ALA A 33 0.22 8.60 1.81
C ALA A 33 -0.52 8.60 3.16
N SER A 34 -0.02 9.29 4.18
CA SER A 34 -0.73 9.40 5.47
C SER A 34 -2.00 10.23 5.38
N LYS A 35 -2.03 11.24 4.52
CA LYS A 35 -3.17 12.14 4.35
C LYS A 35 -4.26 11.53 3.46
N ASP A 36 -3.88 11.06 2.28
CA ASP A 36 -4.81 10.69 1.21
C ASP A 36 -4.84 9.16 0.96
N GLY A 37 -4.02 8.39 1.67
CA GLY A 37 -4.04 6.92 1.64
C GLY A 37 -3.76 6.36 0.24
N ILE A 38 -4.63 5.44 -0.20
CA ILE A 38 -4.57 4.83 -1.54
C ILE A 38 -5.00 5.78 -2.67
N HIS A 39 -5.59 6.93 -2.32
CA HIS A 39 -6.01 7.97 -3.28
C HIS A 39 -4.93 9.03 -3.51
N ALA A 40 -3.78 8.90 -2.86
CA ALA A 40 -2.68 9.83 -2.98
C ALA A 40 -1.99 9.74 -4.35
N ASP A 41 -1.55 10.89 -4.86
CA ASP A 41 -0.51 10.94 -5.88
C ASP A 41 0.86 11.08 -5.21
N LEU A 42 1.76 10.13 -5.44
CA LEU A 42 3.12 10.15 -4.90
C LEU A 42 4.09 10.68 -5.95
N ILE A 43 5.16 11.33 -5.50
CA ILE A 43 6.20 11.84 -6.39
C ILE A 43 7.10 10.68 -6.83
N ASP A 44 7.15 10.45 -8.15
CA ASP A 44 8.18 9.66 -8.80
C ASP A 44 9.36 10.58 -9.16
N PHE A 45 10.45 10.46 -8.41
CA PHE A 45 11.64 11.29 -8.59
C PHE A 45 12.45 10.94 -9.85
N GLY A 46 12.20 9.78 -10.46
CA GLY A 46 12.80 9.42 -11.75
C GLY A 46 12.06 10.04 -12.92
N LYS A 47 10.72 10.09 -12.85
CA LYS A 47 9.86 10.72 -13.87
C LYS A 47 9.63 12.22 -13.65
N GLU A 48 10.05 12.75 -12.50
CA GLU A 48 9.85 14.15 -12.08
C GLU A 48 8.37 14.58 -12.09
N THR A 49 7.46 13.65 -11.78
CA THR A 49 6.02 13.90 -11.76
C THR A 49 5.34 13.23 -10.57
N SER A 50 4.14 13.70 -10.25
CA SER A 50 3.22 13.00 -9.36
C SER A 50 2.56 11.85 -10.12
N VAL A 51 2.43 10.69 -9.49
CA VAL A 51 1.85 9.47 -10.05
C VAL A 51 0.84 8.89 -9.06
N PRO A 52 -0.36 8.50 -9.52
CA PRO A 52 -1.35 7.82 -8.67
C PRO A 52 -0.78 6.60 -7.95
N TYR A 53 -1.08 6.44 -6.66
CA TYR A 53 -0.63 5.31 -5.85
C TYR A 53 -0.97 3.95 -6.48
N ALA A 54 -2.16 3.81 -7.08
CA ALA A 54 -2.59 2.57 -7.71
C ALA A 54 -1.64 2.12 -8.83
N ILE A 55 -1.13 3.06 -9.65
CA ILE A 55 -0.16 2.76 -10.71
C ILE A 55 1.17 2.32 -10.11
N LEU A 56 1.65 3.03 -9.09
CA LEU A 56 2.91 2.70 -8.41
C LEU A 56 2.83 1.35 -7.68
N LEU A 57 1.65 0.98 -7.17
CA LEU A 57 1.44 -0.35 -6.60
C LEU A 57 1.61 -1.44 -7.65
N ASP A 58 1.04 -1.26 -8.85
CA ASP A 58 1.21 -2.24 -9.93
C ASP A 58 2.67 -2.35 -10.38
N GLU A 59 3.38 -1.23 -10.53
CA GLU A 59 4.82 -1.23 -10.80
C GLU A 59 5.61 -1.96 -9.70
N LEU A 60 5.22 -1.80 -8.43
CA LEU A 60 5.84 -2.48 -7.30
C LEU A 60 5.57 -3.99 -7.31
N LEU A 61 4.36 -4.41 -7.68
CA LEU A 61 3.98 -5.82 -7.79
C LEU A 61 4.73 -6.49 -8.94
N GLU A 62 4.84 -5.84 -10.09
CA GLU A 62 5.67 -6.30 -11.21
C GLU A 62 7.14 -6.40 -10.80
N PHE A 63 7.66 -5.41 -10.06
CA PHE A 63 9.04 -5.42 -9.58
C PHE A 63 9.37 -6.64 -8.72
N ILE A 64 8.45 -7.12 -7.89
CA ILE A 64 8.66 -8.28 -7.01
C ILE A 64 8.20 -9.62 -7.62
N ASP A 65 7.65 -9.64 -8.83
CA ASP A 65 6.98 -10.82 -9.40
C ASP A 65 7.88 -12.07 -9.45
N ASP A 66 9.17 -11.88 -9.74
CA ASP A 66 10.15 -12.96 -9.87
C ASP A 66 10.63 -13.59 -8.55
N VAL A 67 10.10 -13.14 -7.41
CA VAL A 67 10.40 -13.71 -6.09
C VAL A 67 9.18 -14.20 -5.33
N VAL A 68 7.95 -13.83 -5.73
CA VAL A 68 6.76 -14.10 -4.92
C VAL A 68 6.35 -15.57 -4.92
N ASP A 69 6.58 -16.29 -6.03
CA ASP A 69 6.29 -17.74 -6.11
C ASP A 69 7.23 -18.56 -5.24
N GLY A 70 8.53 -18.21 -5.24
CA GLY A 70 9.51 -18.87 -4.38
C GLY A 70 9.25 -18.66 -2.89
N LEU A 71 8.53 -17.60 -2.54
CA LEU A 71 8.10 -17.30 -1.17
C LEU A 71 6.70 -17.84 -0.85
N GLY A 72 5.99 -18.37 -1.83
CA GLY A 72 4.61 -18.86 -1.68
C GLY A 72 3.63 -17.78 -1.25
N CYS A 73 3.87 -16.51 -1.60
CA CYS A 73 3.08 -15.37 -1.09
C CYS A 73 2.36 -14.57 -2.19
N ARG A 74 2.15 -15.17 -3.38
CA ARG A 74 1.55 -14.50 -4.54
C ARG A 74 0.15 -13.96 -4.22
N THR A 75 -0.69 -14.78 -3.60
CA THR A 75 -2.07 -14.42 -3.25
C THR A 75 -2.11 -13.19 -2.32
N GLU A 76 -1.24 -13.14 -1.32
CA GLU A 76 -1.19 -12.09 -0.31
C GLU A 76 -0.70 -10.77 -0.89
N VAL A 77 0.28 -10.79 -1.80
CA VAL A 77 0.74 -9.56 -2.46
C VAL A 77 -0.29 -9.04 -3.46
N GLU A 78 -0.95 -9.93 -4.21
CA GLU A 78 -1.98 -9.55 -5.18
C GLU A 78 -3.25 -9.03 -4.50
N TYR A 79 -3.51 -9.41 -3.24
CA TYR A 79 -4.58 -8.84 -2.43
C TYR A 79 -4.48 -7.33 -2.26
N ALA A 80 -3.29 -6.74 -2.40
CA ALA A 80 -3.12 -5.28 -2.39
C ALA A 80 -3.97 -4.59 -3.49
N ARG A 81 -4.16 -5.23 -4.65
CA ARG A 81 -5.06 -4.73 -5.71
C ARG A 81 -6.52 -4.71 -5.26
N GLN A 82 -6.93 -5.72 -4.47
CA GLN A 82 -8.28 -5.76 -3.91
C GLN A 82 -8.48 -4.64 -2.90
N ILE A 83 -7.47 -4.30 -2.08
CA ILE A 83 -7.54 -3.17 -1.16
C ILE A 83 -7.76 -1.86 -1.93
N VAL A 84 -7.03 -1.63 -3.02
CA VAL A 84 -7.22 -0.44 -3.86
C VAL A 84 -8.63 -0.40 -4.45
N LYS A 85 -9.14 -1.55 -4.93
CA LYS A 85 -10.48 -1.66 -5.53
C LYS A 85 -11.62 -1.46 -4.51
N MET A 86 -11.49 -2.01 -3.31
CA MET A 86 -12.53 -2.02 -2.28
C MET A 86 -12.46 -0.81 -1.33
N GLY A 87 -11.38 -0.05 -1.38
CA GLY A 87 -11.08 0.96 -0.38
C GLY A 87 -10.41 0.37 0.87
N THR A 88 -9.77 1.26 1.63
CA THR A 88 -9.14 0.98 2.91
C THR A 88 -10.16 0.88 4.04
N GLY A 89 -9.70 0.45 5.22
CA GLY A 89 -10.51 0.54 6.43
C GLY A 89 -10.91 1.97 6.77
N ALA A 90 -10.06 2.95 6.47
CA ALA A 90 -10.36 4.37 6.68
C ALA A 90 -11.50 4.83 5.76
N ASP A 91 -11.50 4.41 4.49
CA ASP A 91 -12.58 4.72 3.54
C ASP A 91 -13.94 4.19 4.05
N ARG A 92 -13.97 2.95 4.55
CA ARG A 92 -15.21 2.35 5.10
C ARG A 92 -15.66 3.04 6.39
N GLN A 93 -14.74 3.40 7.27
CA GLN A 93 -15.08 4.15 8.49
C GLN A 93 -15.65 5.54 8.18
N LEU A 94 -15.05 6.25 7.21
CA LEU A 94 -15.55 7.54 6.74
C LEU A 94 -16.93 7.42 6.10
N MET A 95 -17.17 6.37 5.31
CA MET A 95 -18.48 6.09 4.73
C MET A 95 -19.55 5.93 5.81
N VAL A 96 -19.32 5.09 6.83
CA VAL A 96 -20.26 4.91 7.95
C VAL A 96 -20.52 6.23 8.68
N PHE A 97 -19.47 7.03 8.91
CA PHE A 97 -19.63 8.33 9.55
C PHE A 97 -20.45 9.29 8.69
N ASN A 98 -20.20 9.36 7.39
CA ASN A 98 -20.92 10.25 6.48
C ASN A 98 -22.40 9.87 6.33
N GLU A 99 -22.72 8.57 6.41
CA GLU A 99 -24.11 8.08 6.35
C GLU A 99 -24.88 8.31 7.65
N THR A 100 -24.21 8.23 8.79
CA THR A 100 -24.88 8.21 10.12
C THR A 100 -24.72 9.49 10.92
N GLY A 101 -23.64 10.24 10.71
CA GLY A 101 -23.20 11.36 11.54
C GLY A 101 -22.77 10.96 12.96
N ASP A 102 -22.66 9.67 13.27
CA ASP A 102 -22.42 9.16 14.62
C ASP A 102 -21.14 8.34 14.71
N ILE A 103 -20.18 8.82 15.51
CA ILE A 103 -18.91 8.13 15.76
C ILE A 103 -19.10 6.78 16.48
N LYS A 104 -20.17 6.61 17.28
CA LYS A 104 -20.45 5.33 17.93
C LYS A 104 -20.76 4.24 16.90
N LYS A 105 -21.45 4.59 15.80
CA LYS A 105 -21.73 3.67 14.71
C LYS A 105 -20.48 3.22 13.97
N VAL A 106 -19.47 4.09 13.88
CA VAL A 106 -18.14 3.71 13.34
C VAL A 106 -17.46 2.69 14.25
N VAL A 107 -17.51 2.88 15.57
CA VAL A 107 -16.96 1.92 16.55
C VAL A 107 -17.69 0.59 16.48
N ASP A 108 -19.03 0.60 16.45
CA ASP A 108 -19.85 -0.62 16.30
C ASP A 108 -19.47 -1.38 15.01
N TYR A 109 -19.28 -0.66 13.90
CA TYR A 109 -18.82 -1.24 12.63
C TYR A 109 -17.44 -1.89 12.76
N MET A 110 -16.47 -1.21 13.40
CA MET A 110 -15.11 -1.75 13.58
C MET A 110 -15.09 -3.02 14.42
N ILE A 111 -15.92 -3.10 15.46
CA ILE A 111 -16.06 -4.30 16.30
C ILE A 111 -16.59 -5.46 15.43
N CYS A 112 -17.67 -5.22 14.69
CA CYS A 112 -18.30 -6.22 13.83
C CYS A 112 -17.34 -6.80 12.78
N GLU A 113 -16.56 -5.95 12.11
CA GLU A 113 -15.59 -6.40 11.09
C GLU A 113 -14.44 -7.22 11.68
N THR A 114 -14.02 -6.91 12.90
CA THR A 114 -12.96 -7.64 13.60
C THR A 114 -13.47 -9.00 14.08
N GLU A 115 -14.66 -9.07 14.65
CA GLU A 115 -15.27 -10.33 15.11
C GLU A 115 -15.50 -11.32 13.96
N LYS A 116 -15.95 -10.85 12.80
CA LYS A 116 -16.12 -11.69 11.59
C LYS A 116 -14.83 -12.35 11.10
N SER A 117 -13.67 -11.75 11.41
CA SER A 117 -12.37 -12.26 10.97
C SER A 117 -11.78 -13.31 11.92
N VAL A 118 -12.43 -13.56 13.06
CA VAL A 118 -11.98 -14.51 14.12
C VAL A 118 -12.77 -15.83 14.09
N LEU A 119 -13.87 -15.90 13.32
CA LEU A 119 -14.68 -17.10 13.09
C LEU A 119 -14.40 -17.70 11.70
#